data_AF-A0A2Z2PFF0-F1
#
_entry.id   AF-A0A2Z2PFF0-F1
#
_cell.length_a   1.000
_cell.length_b   1.000
_cell.length_c   1.000
_cell.angle_alpha   90.00
_cell.angle_beta   90.00
_cell.angle_gamma   90.00
#
_symmetry.space_group_name_H-M   'P 1'
#
loop_
_entity.id
_entity.type
_entity.pdbx_description
1 polymer ?
#
loop_
_entity_poly.entity_id
_entity_poly.type
_entity_poly.pdbx_seq_one_letter_code
_entity_poly.pdbx_strand_id
1 'polypeptide(L)'
;KTCESGNLHGCPVSFVTGIDRDWYPSEYGRSSAKSKPNRSATLDREMWMLANAKSEKLQNHSLSMYHVDKYGIGKVVEMALDKINPDRKFPVH
;
A
#
# COMPACT_ATOMS: atom_id res chain seq x y z
N LYS A 1 1.63 -6.27 -18.11
CA LYS A 1 0.97 -7.11 -17.07
C LYS A 1 1.89 -7.19 -15.86
N THR A 2 1.50 -6.62 -14.72
CA THR A 2 2.34 -6.60 -13.50
C THR A 2 2.02 -7.71 -12.49
N CYS A 3 0.91 -8.45 -12.69
CA CYS A 3 0.57 -9.61 -11.88
C CYS A 3 0.80 -10.87 -12.72
N GLU A 4 1.84 -11.64 -12.39
CA GLU A 4 2.23 -12.84 -13.14
C GLU A 4 1.27 -14.02 -12.91
N SER A 5 0.72 -14.13 -11.70
CA SER A 5 -0.23 -15.20 -11.34
C SER A 5 -1.64 -15.00 -11.89
N GLY A 6 -2.00 -13.77 -12.26
CA GLY A 6 -3.36 -13.40 -12.66
C GLY A 6 -4.38 -13.41 -11.51
N ASN A 7 -3.95 -13.67 -10.26
CA ASN A 7 -4.84 -13.74 -9.10
C ASN A 7 -5.23 -12.35 -8.61
N LEU A 8 -6.53 -12.05 -8.65
CA LEU A 8 -7.10 -10.77 -8.21
C LEU A 8 -6.92 -10.52 -6.69
N HIS A 9 -6.73 -11.57 -5.88
CA HIS A 9 -6.46 -11.44 -4.43
C HIS A 9 -5.18 -10.64 -4.12
N GLY A 10 -4.19 -10.65 -5.02
CA GLY A 10 -2.98 -9.83 -4.89
C GLY A 10 -3.12 -8.40 -5.43
N CYS A 11 -4.29 -8.05 -5.99
CA CYS A 11 -4.54 -6.77 -6.64
C CYS A 11 -5.54 -5.81 -5.93
N PRO A 12 -6.11 -6.06 -4.72
CA PRO A 12 -7.15 -5.18 -4.18
C PRO A 12 -6.64 -3.76 -3.91
N VAL A 13 -5.39 -3.62 -3.45
CA VAL A 13 -4.78 -2.31 -3.15
C VAL A 13 -4.59 -1.47 -4.42
N SER A 14 -4.28 -2.08 -5.57
CA SER A 14 -4.15 -1.32 -6.83
C SER A 14 -5.49 -0.69 -7.22
N PHE A 15 -6.59 -1.44 -7.16
CA PHE A 15 -7.94 -0.92 -7.48
C PHE A 15 -8.33 0.26 -6.59
N VAL A 16 -8.05 0.17 -5.29
CA VAL A 16 -8.41 1.20 -4.29
C VAL A 16 -7.57 2.47 -4.44
N THR A 17 -6.31 2.34 -4.86
CA THR A 17 -5.37 3.45 -5.07
C THR A 17 -5.35 4.01 -6.49
N GLY A 18 -5.95 3.29 -7.46
CA GLY A 18 -6.02 3.70 -8.86
C GLY A 18 -4.73 3.53 -9.65
N ILE A 19 -3.82 2.66 -9.20
CA ILE A 19 -2.57 2.36 -9.90
C ILE A 19 -2.87 1.47 -11.12
N ASP A 20 -2.25 1.75 -12.26
CA ASP A 20 -2.35 0.97 -13.51
C ASP A 20 -3.78 0.78 -14.03
N ARG A 21 -4.61 1.84 -13.95
CA ARG A 21 -6.03 1.85 -14.35
C ARG A 21 -6.30 1.38 -15.78
N ASP A 22 -5.37 1.61 -16.70
CA ASP A 22 -5.50 1.19 -18.11
C ASP A 22 -5.55 -0.33 -18.27
N TRP A 23 -5.12 -1.08 -17.26
CA TRP A 23 -5.11 -2.53 -17.23
C TRP A 23 -6.30 -3.13 -16.48
N TYR A 24 -7.25 -2.31 -16.04
CA TYR A 24 -8.40 -2.81 -15.28
C TYR A 24 -9.38 -3.49 -16.24
N PRO A 25 -10.00 -4.61 -15.82
CA PRO A 25 -11.15 -5.14 -16.53
C PRO A 25 -12.22 -4.04 -16.64
N SER A 26 -12.92 -4.01 -17.78
CA SER A 26 -13.90 -2.96 -18.11
C SER A 26 -14.97 -2.76 -17.03
N GLU A 27 -15.31 -3.83 -16.32
CA GLU A 27 -16.25 -3.92 -15.20
C GLU A 27 -15.79 -3.07 -14.00
N TYR A 28 -14.47 -2.91 -13.83
CA TYR A 28 -13.86 -2.13 -12.76
C TYR A 28 -13.52 -0.69 -13.17
N GLY A 29 -13.81 -0.27 -14.42
CA GLY A 29 -13.54 1.09 -14.91
C GLY A 29 -14.25 2.18 -14.11
N ARG A 30 -15.35 1.85 -13.42
CA ARG A 30 -16.10 2.75 -12.54
C ARG A 30 -15.60 2.80 -11.09
N SER A 31 -14.62 1.97 -10.74
CA SER A 31 -14.05 1.99 -9.39
C SER A 31 -13.34 3.33 -9.15
N SER A 32 -13.99 4.19 -8.37
CA SER A 32 -13.39 5.44 -7.92
C SER A 32 -12.20 5.10 -7.03
N ALA A 33 -11.00 5.56 -7.36
CA ALA A 33 -9.86 5.48 -6.45
C ALA A 33 -10.18 6.34 -5.22
N LYS A 34 -10.66 5.70 -4.15
CA LYS A 34 -11.11 6.38 -2.92
C LYS A 34 -9.96 6.65 -1.96
N SER A 35 -8.86 5.90 -2.09
CA SER A 35 -7.67 6.05 -1.25
C SER A 35 -6.57 6.78 -2.00
N LYS A 36 -6.02 7.83 -1.39
CA LYS A 36 -4.76 8.43 -1.86
C LYS A 36 -3.61 7.51 -1.42
N PRO A 37 -2.65 7.19 -2.30
CA PRO A 37 -1.50 6.31 -1.96
C PRO A 37 -0.74 6.73 -0.69
N ASN A 38 -0.69 8.03 -0.38
CA ASN A 38 -0.01 8.57 0.80
C ASN A 38 -0.75 8.35 2.13
N ARG A 39 -1.94 7.71 2.12
CA ARG A 39 -2.73 7.43 3.34
C ARG A 39 -2.75 5.95 3.73
N SER A 40 -2.00 5.12 3.03
CA SER A 40 -1.85 3.70 3.32
C SER A 40 -0.41 3.40 3.72
N ALA A 41 -0.23 2.75 4.86
CA ALA A 41 1.02 2.10 5.21
C ALA A 41 0.81 0.59 5.10
N THR A 42 1.77 -0.12 4.51
CA THR A 42 1.70 -1.57 4.39
C THR A 42 2.86 -2.20 5.14
N LEU A 43 2.52 -3.16 6.01
CA LEU A 43 3.46 -3.96 6.80
C LEU A 43 3.48 -5.37 6.23
N ASP A 44 4.11 -5.52 5.07
CA ASP A 44 4.23 -6.82 4.42
C ASP A 44 5.45 -6.84 3.48
N ARG A 45 6.17 -7.98 3.44
CA ARG A 45 7.41 -8.13 2.67
C ARG A 45 7.15 -8.17 1.16
N GLU A 46 6.08 -8.83 0.72
CA GLU A 46 5.72 -8.92 -0.70
C GLU A 46 5.16 -7.58 -1.21
N MET A 47 4.37 -6.90 -0.39
CA MET A 47 3.87 -5.56 -0.72
C MET A 47 4.99 -4.51 -0.72
N TRP A 48 6.00 -4.64 0.13
CA TRP A 48 7.21 -3.80 0.08
C TRP A 48 7.98 -3.98 -1.24
N MET A 49 8.14 -5.22 -1.71
CA MET A 49 8.77 -5.51 -3.01
C MET A 49 7.97 -4.90 -4.19
N LEU A 50 6.64 -5.03 -4.17
CA LEU A 50 5.76 -4.44 -5.19
C LEU A 50 5.76 -2.91 -5.14
N ALA A 51 5.80 -2.31 -3.95
CA ALA A 51 5.93 -0.87 -3.76
C ALA A 51 7.25 -0.34 -4.35
N ASN A 52 8.37 -1.03 -4.08
CA ASN A 52 9.69 -0.73 -4.66
C ASN A 52 9.72 -0.82 -6.19
N ALA A 53 9.01 -1.78 -6.77
CA ALA A 53 9.01 -1.99 -8.22
C ALA A 53 8.15 -0.97 -8.99
N LYS A 54 7.14 -0.36 -8.35
CA LYS A 54 6.13 0.46 -9.04
C LYS A 54 6.28 1.97 -8.86
N SER A 55 6.72 2.48 -7.71
CA SER A 55 7.02 3.92 -7.56
C SER A 55 7.81 4.27 -6.30
N GLU A 56 8.72 5.24 -6.43
CA GLU A 56 9.46 5.83 -5.32
C GLU A 56 8.54 6.44 -4.22
N LYS A 57 7.33 6.87 -4.61
CA LYS A 57 6.30 7.36 -3.67
C LYS A 57 5.72 6.27 -2.78
N LEU A 58 5.52 5.05 -3.30
CA LEU A 58 5.03 3.91 -2.52
C LEU A 58 6.13 3.36 -1.60
N GLN A 59 7.38 3.41 -2.07
CA GLN A 59 8.59 3.09 -1.31
C GLN A 59 8.65 3.79 0.04
N ASN A 60 8.31 5.08 0.04
CA ASN A 60 8.36 5.88 1.26
C ASN A 60 7.31 5.43 2.30
N HIS A 61 6.27 4.68 1.93
CA HIS A 61 5.18 4.29 2.85
C HIS A 61 5.22 2.81 3.27
N SER A 62 6.22 2.05 2.81
CA SER A 62 6.33 0.63 3.07
C SER A 62 7.37 0.33 4.16
N LEU A 63 6.94 -0.31 5.25
CA LEU A 63 7.79 -0.77 6.34
C LEU A 63 7.89 -2.29 6.26
N SER A 64 9.10 -2.82 6.14
CA SER A 64 9.35 -4.26 5.97
C SER A 64 9.60 -4.98 7.30
N MET A 65 9.65 -6.32 7.28
CA MET A 65 9.97 -7.14 8.46
C MET A 65 11.32 -6.78 9.11
N TYR A 66 12.29 -6.33 8.30
CA TYR A 66 13.56 -5.81 8.82
C TYR A 66 13.37 -4.67 9.84
N HIS A 67 12.38 -3.80 9.62
CA HIS A 67 12.07 -2.71 10.55
C HIS A 67 11.44 -3.25 11.84
N VAL A 68 10.62 -4.31 11.74
CA VAL A 68 10.01 -4.98 12.90
C VAL A 68 11.09 -5.65 13.74
N ASP A 69 12.00 -6.38 13.11
CA ASP A 69 13.11 -7.05 13.80
C ASP A 69 14.05 -6.03 14.47
N LYS A 70 14.28 -4.88 13.83
CA LYS A 70 15.19 -3.84 14.32
C LYS A 70 14.61 -2.97 15.45
N TYR A 71 13.33 -2.61 15.36
CA TYR A 71 12.72 -1.60 16.24
C TYR A 71 11.60 -2.16 17.12
N GLY A 72 11.16 -3.39 16.89
CA GLY A 72 9.98 -3.99 17.52
C GLY A 72 8.66 -3.53 16.89
N ILE A 73 7.65 -4.41 16.93
CA ILE A 73 6.36 -4.17 16.27
C ILE A 73 5.65 -2.91 16.76
N GLY A 74 5.70 -2.63 18.07
CA GLY A 74 5.07 -1.44 18.65
C GLY A 74 5.63 -0.15 18.07
N LYS A 75 6.96 -0.05 17.94
CA LYS A 75 7.59 1.14 17.39
C LYS A 75 7.32 1.30 15.89
N VAL A 76 7.26 0.19 15.16
CA VAL A 76 6.93 0.20 13.73
C VAL A 76 5.50 0.69 13.48
N VAL A 77 4.55 0.29 14.31
CA VAL A 77 3.17 0.80 14.23
C VAL A 77 3.11 2.30 14.50
N GLU A 78 3.86 2.81 15.49
CA GLU A 78 3.97 4.27 15.71
C GLU A 78 4.54 4.99 14.49
N MET A 79 5.66 4.49 13.94
CA MET A 79 6.28 5.07 12.74
C MET A 79 5.34 5.07 11.53
N ALA A 80 4.52 4.02 11.38
CA ALA A 80 3.50 3.97 10.33
C ALA A 80 2.45 5.07 10.55
N LEU A 81 1.88 5.16 11.76
CA LEU A 81 0.85 6.13 12.11
C LEU A 81 1.33 7.57 11.96
N ASP A 82 2.54 7.89 12.42
CA ASP A 82 3.10 9.24 12.31
C ASP A 82 3.27 9.65 10.84
N LYS A 83 3.46 8.67 9.93
CA LYS A 83 3.63 8.91 8.50
C LYS A 83 2.30 9.11 7.75
N ILE A 84 1.28 8.30 8.05
CA ILE A 84 -0.01 8.34 7.33
C ILE A 84 -1.09 9.16 8.03
N ASN A 85 -0.94 9.40 9.34
CA ASN A 85 -1.91 10.08 10.19
C ASN A 85 -1.20 10.84 11.34
N PRO A 86 -0.32 11.81 11.03
CA PRO A 86 0.52 12.50 12.03
C PRO A 86 -0.29 13.16 13.16
N ASP A 87 -1.45 13.71 12.82
CA ASP A 87 -2.34 14.37 13.79
C ASP A 87 -3.28 13.42 14.52
N ARG A 88 -3.32 12.13 14.13
CA ARG A 88 -4.23 11.09 14.67
C ARG A 88 -5.72 11.46 14.59
N LYS A 89 -6.10 12.28 13.61
CA LYS A 89 -7.46 12.81 13.43
C LYS A 89 -8.31 11.96 12.48
N PHE A 90 -7.69 11.12 11.66
CA PHE A 90 -8.41 10.27 10.72
C PHE A 90 -8.73 8.90 11.33
N PRO A 91 -9.92 8.33 11.05
CA PRO A 91 -10.23 6.95 11.42
C PRO A 91 -9.26 5.98 10.71
N VAL A 92 -8.87 4.93 11.42
CA VAL A 92 -8.01 3.85 10.91
C VAL A 92 -8.89 2.63 10.62
N HIS A 93 -8.73 2.04 9.44
CA HIS A 93 -9.39 0.81 9.01
C HIS A 93 -8.41 -0.36 9.04
#